data_AF-A0A136J3P1-F1
#
_entry.id   AF-A0A136J3P1-F1
#
_cell.length_a   1.000
_cell.length_b   1.000
_cell.length_c   1.000
_cell.angle_alpha   90.00
_cell.angle_beta   90.00
_cell.angle_gamma   90.00
#
_symmetry.space_group_name_H-M   'P 1'
#
loop_
_entity.id
_entity.type
_entity.pdbx_description
1 polymer ?
#
loop_
_entity_poly.entity_id
_entity_poly.type
_entity_poly.pdbx_seq_one_letter_code
_entity_poly.pdbx_strand_id
1 'polypeptide(L)'
;MSSTTSPAGSSGEVPKYTRAEQRVRQHPDVAKLIERSPVCADMLRPPSMRIWAPPVSADDVDGFKSARMGTNDLFSRTLNTPDTVEQFILFWDEFQPRLFPQSLVSAVGDGVVSSEKKELPPTTGEGSAVALSASHREEGQEGPQGDEGEVPKRVDTMHAFVSVGEALSGWPGVVHGGIVATLFDEVTGYVPMLNRLRGVPMFENTGYMTGYLNTRYHRPVGTSAVLLVTARIKKVQGRKCWIEGEVRSTVHGGLEGPVLASCEALFIALTTDAPML
;
A
#
# COMPACT_ATOMS: atom_id res chain seq x y z
N MET A 1 -51.93 -24.83 21.87
CA MET A 1 -50.72 -25.27 21.15
C MET A 1 -50.72 -24.61 19.78
N SER A 2 -49.94 -23.55 19.60
CA SER A 2 -49.45 -23.14 18.28
C SER A 2 -48.17 -22.36 18.49
N SER A 3 -47.08 -22.94 18.00
CA SER A 3 -45.71 -22.46 18.08
C SER A 3 -45.42 -21.54 16.90
N THR A 4 -44.96 -20.33 17.17
CA THR A 4 -44.26 -19.50 16.18
C THR A 4 -42.89 -19.17 16.71
N THR A 5 -41.90 -19.91 16.20
CA THR A 5 -40.47 -19.62 16.26
C THR A 5 -40.14 -18.37 15.45
N SER A 6 -39.55 -17.36 16.10
CA SER A 6 -38.81 -16.29 15.42
C SER A 6 -37.34 -16.70 15.32
N PRO A 7 -36.69 -16.54 14.15
CA PRO A 7 -35.26 -16.85 14.03
C PRO A 7 -34.41 -15.73 14.64
N ALA A 8 -33.46 -16.14 15.46
CA ALA A 8 -32.34 -15.33 15.87
C ALA A 8 -31.46 -15.05 14.63
N GLY A 9 -31.46 -13.81 14.16
CA GLY A 9 -30.47 -13.31 13.22
C GLY A 9 -29.62 -12.27 13.95
N SER A 10 -28.40 -12.65 14.31
CA SER A 10 -27.40 -11.74 14.87
C SER A 10 -27.16 -10.58 13.91
N SER A 11 -27.66 -9.40 14.25
CA SER A 11 -27.23 -8.15 13.63
C SER A 11 -25.74 -7.97 13.95
N GLY A 12 -24.88 -8.33 13.00
CA GLY A 12 -23.46 -7.96 13.05
C GLY A 12 -23.40 -6.44 13.18
N GLU A 13 -22.87 -5.96 14.30
CA GLU A 13 -22.72 -4.54 14.56
C GLU A 13 -21.83 -3.96 13.45
N VAL A 14 -22.33 -2.99 12.69
CA VAL A 14 -21.54 -2.28 11.69
C VAL A 14 -20.35 -1.67 12.44
N PRO A 15 -19.09 -1.92 12.03
CA PRO A 15 -17.94 -1.35 12.70
C PRO A 15 -18.08 0.17 12.77
N LYS A 16 -18.20 0.72 13.97
CA LYS A 16 -18.34 2.17 14.17
C LYS A 16 -16.96 2.78 13.96
N TYR A 17 -16.89 3.77 13.07
CA TYR A 17 -15.65 4.53 12.87
C TYR A 17 -15.21 5.20 14.17
N THR A 18 -13.92 5.21 14.43
CA THR A 18 -13.34 5.98 15.53
C THR A 18 -13.46 7.49 15.25
N ARG A 19 -13.22 8.32 16.27
CA ARG A 19 -13.24 9.80 16.09
C ARG A 19 -12.20 10.27 15.08
N ALA A 20 -11.02 9.64 15.09
CA ALA A 20 -9.95 9.88 14.12
C ALA A 20 -10.41 9.56 12.69
N GLU A 21 -10.98 8.36 12.49
CA GLU A 21 -11.48 7.92 11.18
C GLU A 21 -12.62 8.82 10.65
N GLN A 22 -13.51 9.28 11.54
CA GLN A 22 -14.57 10.22 11.17
C GLN A 22 -13.99 11.58 10.73
N ARG A 23 -12.97 12.09 11.44
CA ARG A 23 -12.31 13.37 11.09
C ARG A 23 -11.63 13.30 9.72
N VAL A 24 -10.91 12.22 9.42
CA VAL A 24 -10.27 12.05 8.10
C VAL A 24 -11.31 11.98 6.98
N ARG A 25 -12.41 11.26 7.20
CA ARG A 25 -13.52 11.17 6.23
C ARG A 25 -14.22 12.51 5.98
N GLN A 26 -14.20 13.40 6.96
CA GLN A 26 -14.74 14.76 6.87
C GLN A 26 -13.68 15.80 6.45
N HIS A 27 -12.45 15.36 6.13
CA HIS A 27 -11.38 16.27 5.75
C HIS A 27 -11.73 17.04 4.46
N PRO A 28 -11.46 18.36 4.38
CA PRO A 28 -11.81 19.17 3.21
C PRO A 28 -11.29 18.61 1.89
N ASP A 29 -10.09 18.03 1.88
CA ASP A 29 -9.52 17.44 0.65
C ASP A 29 -10.29 16.23 0.17
N VAL A 30 -10.88 15.43 1.07
CA VAL A 30 -11.74 14.31 0.67
C VAL A 30 -13.00 14.82 -0.01
N ALA A 31 -13.62 15.86 0.54
CA ALA A 31 -14.79 16.49 -0.06
C ALA A 31 -14.48 17.10 -1.44
N LYS A 32 -13.39 17.88 -1.55
CA LYS A 32 -12.95 18.48 -2.82
C LYS A 32 -12.61 17.42 -3.87
N LEU A 33 -11.97 16.32 -3.48
CA LEU A 33 -11.66 15.21 -4.38
C LEU A 33 -12.93 14.59 -4.94
N ILE A 34 -13.92 14.32 -4.08
CA ILE A 34 -15.21 13.74 -4.49
C ILE A 34 -15.98 14.71 -5.40
N GLU A 35 -15.93 16.01 -5.14
CA GLU A 35 -16.52 17.03 -6.01
C GLU A 35 -15.90 17.01 -7.41
N ARG A 36 -14.57 16.90 -7.49
CA ARG A 36 -13.83 16.79 -8.76
C ARG A 36 -14.09 15.47 -9.49
N SER A 37 -14.29 14.39 -8.73
CA SER A 37 -14.43 13.03 -9.26
C SER A 37 -15.40 12.21 -8.41
N PRO A 38 -16.72 12.28 -8.70
CA PRO A 38 -17.75 11.63 -7.89
C PRO A 38 -17.58 10.11 -7.71
N VAL A 39 -16.93 9.45 -8.67
CA VAL A 39 -16.62 8.01 -8.61
C VAL A 39 -15.70 7.64 -7.43
N CYS A 40 -14.94 8.60 -6.89
CA CYS A 40 -14.13 8.38 -5.70
C CYS A 40 -14.99 8.04 -4.47
N ALA A 41 -16.21 8.59 -4.38
CA ALA A 41 -17.10 8.35 -3.25
C ALA A 41 -17.47 6.87 -3.11
N ASP A 42 -17.69 6.17 -4.23
CA ASP A 42 -18.02 4.74 -4.21
C ASP A 42 -16.88 3.90 -3.64
N MET A 43 -15.65 4.25 -3.98
CA MET A 43 -14.44 3.55 -3.54
C MET A 43 -14.12 3.80 -2.06
N LEU A 44 -14.41 5.01 -1.56
CA LEU A 44 -14.16 5.40 -0.18
C LEU A 44 -15.32 5.03 0.77
N ARG A 45 -16.50 4.68 0.24
CA ARG A 45 -17.71 4.38 1.01
C ARG A 45 -17.59 3.19 1.98
N PRO A 46 -16.97 2.04 1.64
CA PRO A 46 -17.02 0.85 2.48
C PRO A 46 -16.50 1.11 3.91
N PRO A 47 -17.14 0.53 4.95
CA PRO A 47 -16.71 0.70 6.34
C PRO A 47 -15.36 0.06 6.67
N SER A 48 -14.97 -0.93 5.87
CA SER A 48 -13.64 -1.54 5.90
C SER A 48 -12.56 -0.61 5.33
N MET A 49 -12.93 0.40 4.55
CA MET A 49 -11.98 1.30 3.92
C MET A 49 -11.37 2.22 4.97
N ARG A 50 -10.04 2.17 5.09
CA ARG A 50 -9.24 3.11 5.86
C ARG A 50 -8.73 4.20 4.94
N ILE A 51 -8.74 5.43 5.42
CA ILE A 51 -8.36 6.60 4.66
C ILE A 51 -7.28 7.33 5.43
N TRP A 52 -6.28 7.80 4.71
CA TRP A 52 -5.24 8.66 5.22
C TRP A 52 -4.97 9.77 4.19
N ALA A 53 -5.01 11.03 4.61
CA ALA A 53 -4.80 12.19 3.73
C ALA A 53 -3.59 12.98 4.24
N PRO A 54 -2.36 12.73 3.77
CA PRO A 54 -1.21 13.51 4.19
C PRO A 54 -1.32 14.98 3.71
N PRO A 55 -0.87 16.00 4.47
CA PRO A 55 -0.19 15.95 5.76
C PRO A 55 -1.14 16.06 6.95
N VAL A 56 -2.29 15.35 6.97
CA VAL A 56 -3.01 15.17 8.23
C VAL A 56 -2.09 14.38 9.17
N SER A 57 -1.79 14.97 10.33
CA SER A 57 -0.74 14.47 11.23
C SER A 57 -1.01 13.03 11.65
N ALA A 58 0.07 12.28 11.93
CA ALA A 58 -0.02 10.90 12.40
C ALA A 58 -0.89 10.74 13.65
N ASP A 59 -1.02 11.81 14.45
CA ASP A 59 -1.82 11.85 15.67
C ASP A 59 -3.34 11.74 15.40
N ASP A 60 -3.77 11.98 14.16
CA ASP A 60 -5.17 11.89 13.73
C ASP A 60 -5.54 10.53 13.11
N VAL A 61 -4.62 9.55 13.13
CA VAL A 61 -4.88 8.13 12.78
C VAL A 61 -4.66 7.27 14.02
N ASP A 62 -5.73 6.62 14.51
CA ASP A 62 -5.64 5.78 15.72
C ASP A 62 -4.55 4.69 15.57
N GLY A 63 -3.70 4.58 16.59
CA GLY A 63 -2.60 3.60 16.65
C GLY A 63 -1.21 4.13 16.27
N PHE A 64 -1.09 5.36 15.73
CA PHE A 64 0.18 5.92 15.26
C PHE A 64 0.75 6.96 16.24
N LYS A 65 1.08 6.54 17.47
CA LYS A 65 1.77 7.43 18.42
C LYS A 65 3.24 7.60 17.99
N SER A 66 3.66 8.87 17.83
CA SER A 66 5.05 9.37 17.83
C SER A 66 6.01 9.04 16.68
N ALA A 67 5.62 8.29 15.65
CA ALA A 67 6.39 8.37 14.41
C ALA A 67 6.17 9.76 13.82
N ARG A 68 7.22 10.58 13.70
CA ARG A 68 7.21 11.73 12.77
C ARG A 68 6.94 11.15 11.39
N MET A 69 5.67 10.99 11.06
CA MET A 69 5.17 10.51 9.78
C MET A 69 5.37 11.69 8.85
N GLY A 70 6.63 11.91 8.48
CA GLY A 70 6.98 12.89 7.49
C GLY A 70 6.33 12.40 6.22
N THR A 71 5.26 13.08 5.80
CA THR A 71 5.19 13.42 4.38
C THR A 71 6.61 13.79 3.96
N ASN A 72 7.17 13.08 3.00
CA ASN A 72 8.49 13.48 2.55
C ASN A 72 8.40 14.95 2.10
N ASP A 73 9.44 15.73 2.40
CA ASP A 73 9.42 17.17 2.12
C ASP A 73 9.20 17.45 0.63
N LEU A 74 9.47 16.46 -0.24
CA LEU A 74 9.15 16.51 -1.66
C LEU A 74 7.65 16.78 -1.90
N PHE A 75 6.75 15.96 -1.37
CA PHE A 75 5.32 16.17 -1.64
C PHE A 75 4.78 17.35 -0.86
N SER A 76 5.00 17.39 0.46
CA SER A 76 4.36 18.40 1.31
C SER A 76 4.89 19.82 1.09
N ARG A 77 6.13 19.99 0.62
CA ARG A 77 6.73 21.32 0.41
C ARG A 77 6.95 21.69 -1.05
N THR A 78 7.04 20.71 -1.95
CA THR A 78 7.38 20.99 -3.36
C THR A 78 6.20 20.76 -4.30
N LEU A 79 5.45 19.68 -4.11
CA LEU A 79 4.37 19.27 -5.02
C LEU A 79 2.97 19.51 -4.48
N ASN A 80 2.80 20.03 -3.26
CA ASN A 80 1.48 20.31 -2.68
C ASN A 80 1.08 21.78 -2.86
N THR A 81 0.63 22.11 -4.07
CA THR A 81 0.05 23.43 -4.38
C THR A 81 -1.26 23.25 -5.17
N PRO A 82 -2.15 24.26 -5.23
CA PRO A 82 -3.41 24.17 -5.97
C PRO A 82 -3.26 23.88 -7.47
N ASP A 83 -2.13 24.23 -8.07
CA ASP A 83 -1.79 24.04 -9.48
C ASP A 83 -0.90 22.81 -9.74
N THR A 84 -0.39 22.14 -8.70
CA THR A 84 0.37 20.88 -8.79
C THR A 84 -0.44 19.69 -8.23
N VAL A 85 -0.10 19.14 -7.05
CA VAL A 85 -0.89 18.09 -6.39
C VAL A 85 -1.73 18.69 -5.27
N GLU A 86 -2.98 19.04 -5.58
CA GLU A 86 -3.87 19.68 -4.59
C GLU A 86 -4.41 18.67 -3.56
N GLN A 87 -4.79 17.47 -3.99
CA GLN A 87 -5.26 16.40 -3.11
C GLN A 87 -4.45 15.13 -3.32
N PHE A 88 -3.99 14.54 -2.23
CA PHE A 88 -3.34 13.24 -2.20
C PHE A 88 -3.93 12.42 -1.05
N ILE A 89 -4.76 11.43 -1.38
CA ILE A 89 -5.51 10.64 -0.40
C ILE A 89 -5.15 9.18 -0.58
N LEU A 90 -4.51 8.61 0.44
CA LEU A 90 -4.20 7.18 0.52
C LEU A 90 -5.37 6.44 1.17
N PHE A 91 -5.61 5.22 0.71
CA PHE A 91 -6.63 4.36 1.29
C PHE A 91 -6.33 2.89 1.03
N TRP A 92 -6.81 2.04 1.93
CA TRP A 92 -6.69 0.59 1.84
C TRP A 92 -7.88 -0.06 2.54
N ASP A 93 -8.17 -1.30 2.18
CA ASP A 93 -9.20 -2.06 2.88
C ASP A 93 -8.60 -2.82 4.07
N GLU A 94 -9.14 -2.60 5.26
CA GLU A 94 -8.68 -3.22 6.51
C GLU A 94 -8.79 -4.75 6.47
N PHE A 95 -9.82 -5.28 5.81
CA PHE A 95 -10.09 -6.72 5.77
C PHE A 95 -9.53 -7.40 4.52
N GLN A 96 -8.86 -6.64 3.64
CA GLN A 96 -8.29 -7.14 2.39
C GLN A 96 -9.26 -8.00 1.53
N PRO A 97 -10.56 -7.65 1.39
CA PRO A 97 -11.37 -8.27 0.34
C PRO A 97 -10.67 -7.97 -0.98
N ARG A 98 -10.55 -8.99 -1.82
CA ARG A 98 -10.02 -8.85 -3.18
C ARG A 98 -10.95 -7.91 -3.93
N LEU A 99 -10.73 -6.61 -3.83
CA LEU A 99 -11.59 -5.57 -4.43
C LEU A 99 -11.54 -5.60 -5.97
N PHE A 100 -10.71 -6.47 -6.56
CA PHE A 100 -10.53 -6.58 -7.99
C PHE A 100 -10.64 -8.04 -8.46
N PRO A 101 -11.44 -8.32 -9.52
CA PRO A 101 -11.49 -9.64 -10.13
C PRO A 101 -10.10 -10.08 -10.62
N GLN A 102 -9.75 -11.35 -10.40
CA GLN A 102 -8.48 -11.96 -10.83
C GLN A 102 -8.26 -11.94 -12.36
N SER A 103 -9.29 -11.62 -13.16
CA SER A 103 -9.24 -11.59 -14.62
C SER A 103 -8.37 -10.48 -15.22
N LEU A 104 -7.81 -9.58 -14.40
CA LEU A 104 -6.91 -8.50 -14.82
C LEU A 104 -5.41 -8.85 -14.77
N VAL A 105 -5.04 -10.04 -14.29
CA VAL A 105 -3.63 -10.47 -14.18
C VAL A 105 -3.12 -11.18 -15.45
N SER A 106 -4.01 -11.73 -16.25
CA SER A 106 -3.67 -12.51 -17.45
C SER A 106 -3.76 -11.68 -18.73
N ALA A 107 -2.87 -10.70 -18.90
CA ALA A 107 -2.58 -10.09 -20.20
C ALA A 107 -1.16 -9.53 -20.32
N VAL A 108 -0.23 -9.97 -19.46
CA VAL A 108 1.21 -9.85 -19.76
C VAL A 108 1.61 -11.16 -20.42
N GLY A 109 1.46 -11.19 -21.74
CA GLY A 109 1.80 -12.36 -22.56
C GLY A 109 3.26 -12.75 -22.40
N ASP A 110 3.47 -14.04 -22.13
CA ASP A 110 4.74 -14.73 -22.13
C ASP A 110 5.46 -14.54 -23.47
N GLY A 111 6.50 -13.71 -23.45
CA GLY A 111 7.55 -13.65 -24.47
C GLY A 111 8.86 -14.19 -23.92
N VAL A 112 8.86 -15.43 -23.41
CA VAL A 112 10.10 -16.12 -23.05
C VAL A 112 10.72 -16.68 -24.33
N VAL A 113 11.77 -16.00 -24.81
CA VAL A 113 12.71 -16.58 -25.77
C VAL A 113 13.47 -17.70 -25.05
N SER A 114 13.29 -18.92 -25.56
CA SER A 114 14.01 -20.12 -25.17
C SER A 114 15.48 -20.03 -25.55
N SER A 115 16.38 -20.21 -24.59
CA SER A 115 17.77 -20.61 -24.85
C SER A 115 18.21 -21.68 -23.85
N GLU A 116 18.19 -22.90 -24.34
CA GLU A 116 19.02 -24.09 -24.06
C GLU A 116 19.68 -24.29 -22.69
N LYS A 117 19.32 -25.46 -22.12
CA LYS A 117 19.97 -26.16 -21.01
C LYS A 117 21.43 -26.50 -21.33
N LYS A 118 22.29 -26.37 -20.31
CA LYS A 118 23.47 -27.22 -20.18
C LYS A 118 23.70 -27.56 -18.70
N GLU A 119 23.37 -28.80 -18.34
CA GLU A 119 23.66 -29.42 -17.03
C GLU A 119 25.13 -29.86 -16.95
N LEU A 120 25.72 -29.75 -15.76
CA LEU A 120 26.94 -30.47 -15.34
C LEU A 120 26.75 -30.98 -13.88
N PRO A 121 27.46 -32.06 -13.47
CA PRO A 121 27.00 -33.07 -12.52
C PRO A 121 27.34 -32.80 -11.04
N PRO A 122 26.79 -33.60 -10.11
CA PRO A 122 26.95 -33.40 -8.67
C PRO A 122 28.30 -33.92 -8.16
N THR A 123 28.91 -33.18 -7.24
CA THR A 123 30.05 -33.67 -6.44
C THR A 123 29.60 -33.93 -5.02
N THR A 124 29.76 -35.19 -4.62
CA THR A 124 29.64 -35.77 -3.28
C THR A 124 30.66 -35.21 -2.30
N GLY A 125 30.28 -35.05 -1.04
CA GLY A 125 31.18 -34.75 0.08
C GLY A 125 30.47 -34.90 1.41
N GLU A 126 30.71 -36.03 2.07
CA GLU A 126 30.20 -36.47 3.37
C GLU A 126 30.76 -35.63 4.53
N GLY A 127 30.04 -35.58 5.66
CA GLY A 127 30.53 -34.91 6.87
C GLY A 127 29.54 -34.89 8.05
N SER A 128 29.48 -36.03 8.73
CA SER A 128 28.92 -36.39 10.05
C SER A 128 28.36 -35.32 11.01
N ALA A 129 27.24 -35.72 11.62
CA ALA A 129 26.59 -35.15 12.80
C ALA A 129 27.43 -35.19 14.09
N VAL A 130 27.12 -34.28 15.02
CA VAL A 130 27.25 -34.52 16.47
C VAL A 130 26.11 -33.81 17.21
N ALA A 131 25.29 -34.61 17.90
CA ALA A 131 24.28 -34.17 18.85
C ALA A 131 24.93 -33.96 20.23
N LEU A 132 24.57 -32.88 20.92
CA LEU A 132 24.84 -32.70 22.34
C LEU A 132 23.56 -32.23 23.03
N SER A 133 23.01 -33.14 23.84
CA SER A 133 21.92 -32.95 24.79
C SER A 133 22.48 -32.60 26.17
N ALA A 134 21.93 -31.59 26.83
CA ALA A 134 21.87 -31.43 28.29
C ALA A 134 20.88 -30.29 28.57
N SER A 135 19.65 -30.56 28.99
CA SER A 135 19.17 -30.90 30.34
C SER A 135 18.50 -29.68 30.99
N HIS A 136 17.23 -29.89 31.33
CA HIS A 136 16.29 -29.01 32.00
C HIS A 136 16.86 -28.22 33.20
N ARG A 137 16.47 -26.95 33.27
CA ARG A 137 16.09 -26.29 34.53
C ARG A 137 14.83 -25.46 34.27
N GLU A 138 13.75 -25.88 34.93
CA GLU A 138 12.55 -25.09 35.17
C GLU A 138 12.86 -24.09 36.29
N GLU A 139 12.68 -22.80 36.02
CA GLU A 139 12.36 -21.82 37.06
C GLU A 139 11.23 -20.95 36.51
N GLY A 140 10.05 -21.10 37.11
CA GLY A 140 8.88 -20.33 36.81
C GLY A 140 9.05 -18.89 37.24
N GLN A 141 8.87 -17.98 36.30
CA GLN A 141 8.43 -16.61 36.57
C GLN A 141 7.21 -16.36 35.69
N GLU A 142 6.04 -16.46 36.31
CA GLU A 142 4.79 -15.96 35.75
C GLU A 142 4.90 -14.43 35.61
N GLY A 143 5.36 -14.01 34.44
CA GLY A 143 5.22 -12.63 33.99
C GLY A 143 3.74 -12.31 33.75
N PRO A 144 3.34 -11.03 33.88
CA PRO A 144 1.94 -10.64 33.73
C PRO A 144 1.44 -11.08 32.36
N GLN A 145 0.32 -11.80 32.34
CA GLN A 145 -0.44 -12.11 31.12
C GLN A 145 -0.83 -10.78 30.47
N GLY A 146 0.04 -10.30 29.58
CA GLY A 146 -0.30 -9.27 28.62
C GLY A 146 -1.36 -9.85 27.69
N ASP A 147 -2.43 -9.10 27.50
CA ASP A 147 -3.38 -9.29 26.41
C ASP A 147 -2.58 -9.61 25.14
N GLU A 148 -2.68 -10.85 24.62
CA GLU A 148 -2.05 -11.23 23.35
C GLU A 148 -2.75 -10.45 22.24
N GLY A 149 -2.30 -9.20 22.05
CA GLY A 149 -2.83 -8.31 21.04
C GLY A 149 -2.76 -8.99 19.69
N GLU A 150 -3.90 -9.08 19.01
CA GLU A 150 -4.02 -9.72 17.70
C GLU A 150 -2.93 -9.17 16.76
N VAL A 151 -2.08 -10.06 16.23
CA VAL A 151 -1.02 -9.66 15.30
C VAL A 151 -1.69 -9.01 14.07
N PRO A 152 -1.32 -7.76 13.74
CA PRO A 152 -1.99 -7.04 12.67
C PRO A 152 -1.75 -7.72 11.33
N LYS A 153 -2.83 -7.94 10.58
CA LYS A 153 -2.77 -8.54 9.24
C LYS A 153 -2.04 -7.62 8.30
N ARG A 154 -1.22 -8.15 7.39
CA ARG A 154 -0.53 -7.38 6.36
C ARG A 154 -1.52 -6.68 5.40
N VAL A 155 -1.23 -5.44 5.03
CA VAL A 155 -1.85 -4.73 3.90
C VAL A 155 -1.08 -5.05 2.63
N ASP A 156 -1.71 -5.73 1.69
CA ASP A 156 -1.09 -6.07 0.41
C ASP A 156 -1.33 -5.05 -0.68
N THR A 157 -2.45 -4.33 -0.61
CA THR A 157 -2.83 -3.34 -1.63
C THR A 157 -3.10 -1.99 -0.98
N MET A 158 -2.55 -0.95 -1.59
CA MET A 158 -2.80 0.43 -1.25
C MET A 158 -3.23 1.19 -2.49
N HIS A 159 -4.13 2.14 -2.29
CA HIS A 159 -4.58 3.04 -3.34
C HIS A 159 -4.28 4.48 -2.94
N ALA A 160 -4.10 5.32 -3.95
CA ALA A 160 -4.07 6.75 -3.81
C ALA A 160 -5.01 7.40 -4.83
N PHE A 161 -5.83 8.32 -4.38
CA PHE A 161 -6.43 9.32 -5.25
C PHE A 161 -5.55 10.56 -5.25
N VAL A 162 -5.14 10.98 -6.46
CA VAL A 162 -4.23 12.11 -6.64
C VAL A 162 -4.85 13.08 -7.63
N SER A 163 -5.15 14.30 -7.18
CA SER A 163 -5.56 15.40 -8.06
C SER A 163 -4.31 16.05 -8.64
N VAL A 164 -4.16 16.01 -9.96
CA VAL A 164 -3.01 16.58 -10.68
C VAL A 164 -3.42 17.81 -11.48
N GLY A 165 -2.72 18.91 -11.25
CA GLY A 165 -2.93 20.20 -11.89
C GLY A 165 -2.04 20.43 -13.12
N GLU A 166 -2.27 21.55 -13.80
CA GLU A 166 -1.61 21.88 -15.07
C GLU A 166 -0.12 22.23 -14.90
N ALA A 167 0.32 22.67 -13.73
CA ALA A 167 1.74 22.99 -13.49
C ALA A 167 2.64 21.75 -13.50
N LEU A 168 2.05 20.54 -13.53
CA LEU A 168 2.75 19.27 -13.68
C LEU A 168 2.90 18.82 -15.14
N SER A 169 2.45 19.63 -16.11
CA SER A 169 2.55 19.32 -17.53
C SER A 169 4.00 19.23 -18.01
N GLY A 170 4.37 18.11 -18.63
CA GLY A 170 5.60 17.99 -19.42
C GLY A 170 5.38 18.28 -20.91
N TRP A 171 4.13 18.14 -21.35
CA TRP A 171 3.60 18.54 -22.64
C TRP A 171 2.20 19.13 -22.38
N PRO A 172 1.69 20.08 -23.17
CA PRO A 172 0.37 20.69 -22.91
C PRO A 172 -0.73 19.65 -22.64
N GLY A 173 -1.36 19.73 -21.46
CA GLY A 173 -2.42 18.81 -21.04
C GLY A 173 -1.95 17.41 -20.61
N VAL A 174 -0.65 17.15 -20.52
CA VAL A 174 -0.07 15.82 -20.22
C VAL A 174 0.94 15.93 -19.08
N VAL A 175 0.66 15.21 -17.98
CA VAL A 175 1.53 15.11 -16.82
C VAL A 175 2.92 14.65 -17.25
N HIS A 176 3.94 15.35 -16.79
CA HIS A 176 5.33 15.02 -17.06
C HIS A 176 5.63 13.58 -16.60
N GLY A 177 6.28 12.78 -17.46
CA GLY A 177 6.55 11.37 -17.16
C GLY A 177 7.30 11.16 -15.84
N GLY A 178 8.22 12.06 -15.51
CA GLY A 178 8.92 12.08 -14.22
C GLY A 178 7.96 12.23 -13.02
N ILE A 179 6.90 13.03 -13.13
CA ILE A 179 5.91 13.18 -12.05
C ILE A 179 5.11 11.89 -11.87
N VAL A 180 4.73 11.22 -12.96
CA VAL A 180 4.07 9.91 -12.87
C VAL A 180 4.98 8.89 -12.19
N ALA A 181 6.29 8.88 -12.50
CA ALA A 181 7.25 8.02 -11.82
C ALA A 181 7.39 8.39 -10.33
N THR A 182 7.41 9.67 -9.98
CA THR A 182 7.40 10.16 -8.60
C THR A 182 6.14 9.70 -7.84
N LEU A 183 4.96 9.77 -8.46
CA LEU A 183 3.72 9.24 -7.87
C LEU A 183 3.79 7.73 -7.62
N PHE A 184 4.41 6.97 -8.54
CA PHE A 184 4.64 5.54 -8.30
C PHE A 184 5.58 5.30 -7.12
N ASP A 185 6.69 6.02 -7.04
CA ASP A 185 7.66 5.88 -5.96
C ASP A 185 7.00 6.10 -4.59
N GLU A 186 6.24 7.18 -4.43
CA GLU A 186 5.50 7.45 -3.18
C GLU A 186 4.51 6.35 -2.84
N VAL A 187 3.56 6.06 -3.73
CA VAL A 187 2.42 5.20 -3.41
C VAL A 187 2.90 3.77 -3.17
N THR A 188 3.91 3.32 -3.92
CA THR A 188 4.52 2.00 -3.66
C THR A 188 5.35 1.99 -2.37
N GLY A 189 6.04 3.07 -2.03
CA GLY A 189 6.81 3.20 -0.78
C GLY A 189 5.95 3.26 0.48
N TYR A 190 4.74 3.78 0.38
CA TYR A 190 3.79 3.80 1.50
C TYR A 190 3.32 2.42 1.93
N VAL A 191 3.36 1.40 1.06
CA VAL A 191 2.92 0.04 1.41
C VAL A 191 3.79 -0.63 2.48
N PRO A 192 5.12 -0.76 2.31
CA PRO A 192 5.98 -1.31 3.36
C PRO A 192 6.04 -0.38 4.58
N MET A 193 5.93 0.94 4.40
CA MET A 193 5.87 1.90 5.51
C MET A 193 4.64 1.67 6.39
N LEU A 194 3.45 1.54 5.80
CA LEU A 194 2.21 1.29 6.54
C LEU A 194 2.29 -0.03 7.32
N ASN A 195 2.75 -1.11 6.67
CA ASN A 195 2.89 -2.40 7.32
C ASN A 195 3.88 -2.37 8.50
N ARG A 196 4.99 -1.63 8.36
CA ARG A 196 5.94 -1.39 9.46
C ARG A 196 5.25 -0.69 10.63
N LEU A 197 4.56 0.41 10.36
CA LEU A 197 3.92 1.22 11.41
C LEU A 197 2.79 0.46 12.12
N ARG A 198 2.11 -0.44 11.41
CA ARG A 198 1.14 -1.35 12.01
C ARG A 198 1.80 -2.44 12.86
N GLY A 199 3.12 -2.61 12.83
CA GLY A 199 3.80 -3.67 13.59
C GLY A 199 3.64 -5.05 12.97
N VAL A 200 3.49 -5.14 11.64
CA VAL A 200 3.44 -6.43 10.95
C VAL A 200 4.83 -7.08 11.03
N PRO A 201 4.99 -8.30 11.59
CA PRO A 201 6.31 -8.83 11.97
C PRO A 201 7.37 -8.87 10.85
N MET A 202 6.95 -9.09 9.60
CA MET A 202 7.85 -9.12 8.46
C MET A 202 8.38 -7.72 8.04
N PHE A 203 7.88 -6.64 8.62
CA PHE A 203 8.20 -5.25 8.29
C PHE A 203 8.85 -4.46 9.44
N GLU A 204 9.33 -5.13 10.49
CA GLU A 204 9.88 -4.52 11.72
C GLU A 204 11.16 -3.65 11.54
N ASN A 205 11.74 -3.61 10.34
CA ASN A 205 12.97 -2.87 10.06
C ASN A 205 12.82 -1.34 10.23
N THR A 206 13.94 -0.61 10.35
CA THR A 206 13.96 0.84 10.62
C THR A 206 13.49 1.72 9.46
N GLY A 207 13.35 1.15 8.26
CA GLY A 207 12.85 1.85 7.08
C GLY A 207 13.00 1.01 5.82
N TYR A 208 12.42 1.51 4.73
CA TYR A 208 12.53 0.93 3.40
C TYR A 208 12.97 2.02 2.43
N MET A 209 13.89 1.69 1.53
CA MET A 209 14.34 2.59 0.47
C MET A 209 14.11 1.94 -0.89
N THR A 210 13.85 2.77 -1.91
CA THR A 210 13.69 2.33 -3.29
C THR A 210 15.02 1.76 -3.80
N GLY A 211 15.02 0.47 -4.12
CA GLY A 211 16.14 -0.21 -4.79
C GLY A 211 16.08 -0.05 -6.30
N TYR A 212 14.89 -0.19 -6.90
CA TYR A 212 14.63 0.23 -8.29
C TYR A 212 13.16 0.57 -8.50
N LEU A 213 12.90 1.37 -9.54
CA LEU A 213 11.58 1.64 -10.07
C LEU A 213 11.61 1.54 -11.61
N ASN A 214 10.88 0.58 -12.16
CA ASN A 214 10.76 0.38 -13.60
C ASN A 214 9.35 0.80 -14.05
N THR A 215 9.25 1.92 -14.78
CA THR A 215 7.97 2.52 -15.17
C THR A 215 7.70 2.34 -16.67
N ARG A 216 6.48 1.96 -17.02
CA ARG A 216 5.98 1.86 -18.40
C ARG A 216 4.84 2.84 -18.60
N TYR A 217 4.91 3.63 -19.67
CA TYR A 217 3.87 4.59 -20.06
C TYR A 217 3.09 4.02 -21.23
N HIS A 218 1.82 3.70 -21.00
CA HIS A 218 0.94 3.07 -21.99
C HIS A 218 0.14 4.11 -22.76
N ARG A 219 -0.28 5.19 -22.08
CA ARG A 219 -1.09 6.28 -22.62
C ARG A 219 -0.70 7.60 -21.95
N PRO A 220 -0.94 8.76 -22.60
CA PRO A 220 -0.79 10.06 -21.94
C PRO A 220 -1.62 10.14 -20.66
N VAL A 221 -1.00 10.62 -19.58
CA VAL A 221 -1.68 10.91 -18.32
C VAL A 221 -2.13 12.37 -18.35
N GLY A 222 -3.43 12.61 -18.38
CA GLY A 222 -3.97 13.97 -18.46
C GLY A 222 -3.73 14.77 -17.17
N THR A 223 -3.41 16.06 -17.29
CA THR A 223 -3.49 17.04 -16.20
C THR A 223 -4.94 17.46 -15.94
N SER A 224 -5.15 18.27 -14.90
CA SER A 224 -6.47 18.73 -14.45
C SER A 224 -7.44 17.57 -14.19
N ALA A 225 -6.91 16.45 -13.70
CA ALA A 225 -7.64 15.21 -13.53
C ALA A 225 -7.39 14.61 -12.15
N VAL A 226 -8.29 13.72 -11.73
CA VAL A 226 -8.05 12.83 -10.60
C VAL A 226 -7.54 11.49 -11.14
N LEU A 227 -6.43 11.03 -10.58
CA LEU A 227 -5.79 9.76 -10.87
C LEU A 227 -6.07 8.78 -9.73
N LEU A 228 -6.31 7.51 -10.09
CA LEU A 228 -6.23 6.38 -9.18
C LEU A 228 -4.87 5.71 -9.37
N VAL A 229 -4.04 5.76 -8.35
CA VAL A 229 -2.78 5.01 -8.28
C VAL A 229 -3.02 3.79 -7.39
N THR A 230 -2.65 2.60 -7.85
CA THR A 230 -2.75 1.36 -7.07
C THR A 230 -1.37 0.75 -6.92
N ALA A 231 -0.97 0.41 -5.69
CA ALA A 231 0.25 -0.32 -5.39
C ALA A 231 -0.10 -1.67 -4.74
N ARG A 232 0.53 -2.75 -5.20
CA ARG A 232 0.27 -4.11 -4.73
C ARG A 232 1.55 -4.88 -4.46
N ILE A 233 1.70 -5.44 -3.26
CA ILE A 233 2.80 -6.35 -2.93
C ILE A 233 2.69 -7.60 -3.81
N LYS A 234 3.76 -7.90 -4.55
CA LYS A 234 3.92 -9.17 -5.26
C LYS A 234 4.58 -10.23 -4.42
N LYS A 235 5.64 -9.81 -3.74
CA LYS A 235 6.53 -10.74 -3.05
C LYS A 235 7.29 -9.98 -1.97
N VAL A 236 7.48 -10.65 -0.85
CA VAL A 236 8.45 -10.23 0.17
C VAL A 236 9.39 -11.41 0.40
N GLN A 237 10.71 -11.15 0.38
CA GLN A 237 11.73 -12.16 0.62
C GLN A 237 12.92 -11.53 1.33
N GLY A 238 13.12 -11.89 2.60
CA GLY A 238 14.12 -11.25 3.44
C GLY A 238 13.92 -9.74 3.47
N ARG A 239 14.96 -8.98 3.11
CA ARG A 239 14.91 -7.50 3.07
C ARG A 239 14.25 -6.92 1.84
N LYS A 240 13.79 -7.74 0.88
CA LYS A 240 13.28 -7.26 -0.41
C LYS A 240 11.76 -7.33 -0.47
N CYS A 241 11.11 -6.23 -0.83
CA CYS A 241 9.68 -6.12 -1.06
C CYS A 241 9.44 -5.67 -2.51
N TRP A 242 8.86 -6.53 -3.33
CA TRP A 242 8.50 -6.22 -4.72
C TRP A 242 7.04 -5.80 -4.79
N ILE A 243 6.78 -4.71 -5.50
CA ILE A 243 5.48 -4.05 -5.58
C ILE A 243 5.20 -3.70 -7.04
N GLU A 244 3.97 -3.92 -7.50
CA GLU A 244 3.47 -3.44 -8.80
C GLU A 244 2.64 -2.19 -8.59
N GLY A 245 2.73 -1.25 -9.53
CA GLY A 245 1.91 -0.05 -9.58
C GLY A 245 1.08 0.06 -10.85
N GLU A 246 -0.12 0.63 -10.77
CA GLU A 246 -0.92 1.08 -11.92
C GLU A 246 -1.46 2.49 -11.68
N VAL A 247 -1.49 3.30 -12.75
CA VAL A 247 -2.19 4.60 -12.80
C VAL A 247 -3.37 4.49 -13.75
N ARG A 248 -4.55 4.92 -13.29
CA ARG A 248 -5.78 5.05 -14.08
C ARG A 248 -6.35 6.46 -13.93
N SER A 249 -7.03 6.96 -14.94
CA SER A 249 -7.85 8.19 -14.81
C SER A 249 -9.21 7.83 -14.26
N THR A 250 -9.75 8.63 -13.34
CA THR A 250 -11.12 8.45 -12.85
C THR A 250 -12.18 9.04 -13.79
N VAL A 251 -11.76 9.82 -14.80
CA VAL A 251 -12.66 10.54 -15.72
C VAL A 251 -13.13 9.63 -16.87
N HIS A 252 -12.24 8.77 -17.39
CA HIS A 252 -12.53 7.92 -18.55
C HIS A 252 -12.73 6.47 -18.11
N GLY A 253 -13.98 6.04 -17.95
CA GLY A 253 -14.32 4.67 -17.50
C GLY A 253 -14.34 4.50 -15.98
N GLY A 254 -14.35 5.59 -15.21
CA GLY A 254 -14.41 5.54 -13.75
C GLY A 254 -13.21 4.81 -13.15
N LEU A 255 -13.47 3.97 -12.15
CA LEU A 255 -12.43 3.18 -11.48
C LEU A 255 -11.88 2.03 -12.35
N GLU A 256 -12.60 1.68 -13.42
CA GLU A 256 -12.23 0.62 -14.37
C GLU A 256 -11.58 1.18 -15.65
N GLY A 257 -11.30 2.49 -15.68
CA GLY A 257 -10.64 3.16 -16.79
C GLY A 257 -9.32 2.51 -17.20
N PRO A 258 -8.85 2.71 -18.45
CA PRO A 258 -7.66 2.03 -18.96
C PRO A 258 -6.43 2.37 -18.11
N VAL A 259 -5.52 1.40 -17.99
CA VAL A 259 -4.19 1.65 -17.41
C VAL A 259 -3.45 2.63 -18.31
N LEU A 260 -3.01 3.74 -17.70
CA LEU A 260 -2.27 4.82 -18.38
C LEU A 260 -0.76 4.62 -18.22
N ALA A 261 -0.33 4.20 -17.04
CA ALA A 261 1.03 3.82 -16.75
C ALA A 261 1.05 2.67 -15.75
N SER A 262 2.14 1.91 -15.70
CA SER A 262 2.36 0.88 -14.69
C SER A 262 3.82 0.87 -14.25
N CYS A 263 4.10 0.30 -13.08
CA CYS A 263 5.47 0.12 -12.62
C CYS A 263 5.71 -1.23 -11.93
N GLU A 264 6.99 -1.60 -11.88
CA GLU A 264 7.52 -2.58 -10.94
C GLU A 264 8.54 -1.86 -10.05
N ALA A 265 8.36 -1.96 -8.74
CA ALA A 265 9.24 -1.37 -7.75
C ALA A 265 9.83 -2.43 -6.82
N LEU A 266 11.07 -2.23 -6.41
CA LEU A 266 11.71 -2.98 -5.34
C LEU A 266 12.04 -2.03 -4.21
N PHE A 267 11.56 -2.35 -3.01
CA PHE A 267 11.98 -1.70 -1.78
C PHE A 267 12.89 -2.61 -0.97
N ILE A 268 13.94 -2.03 -0.41
CA ILE A 268 14.93 -2.74 0.40
C ILE A 268 14.85 -2.23 1.83
N ALA A 269 14.62 -3.14 2.78
CA ALA A 269 14.65 -2.86 4.19
C ALA A 269 16.05 -2.44 4.64
N LEU A 270 16.13 -1.30 5.32
CA LEU A 270 17.35 -0.80 5.93
C LEU A 270 17.68 -1.63 7.17
N THR A 271 18.96 -1.98 7.30
CA THR A 271 19.51 -2.55 8.52
C THR A 271 19.89 -1.42 9.46
N THR A 272 19.81 -1.66 10.77
CA THR A 272 20.12 -0.70 11.83
C THR A 272 21.51 -0.06 11.71
N ASP A 273 22.43 -0.70 10.98
CA ASP A 273 23.83 -0.29 10.81
C ASP A 273 24.16 0.38 9.47
N ALA A 274 23.16 0.68 8.62
CA ALA A 274 23.44 1.30 7.32
C ALA A 274 23.81 2.79 7.49
N PRO A 275 25.05 3.22 7.19
CA PRO A 275 25.38 4.64 7.20
C PRO A 275 24.58 5.35 6.09
N MET A 276 23.96 6.48 6.43
CA MET A 276 23.47 7.42 5.43
C MET A 276 24.70 8.03 4.75
N LEU A 277 24.84 7.81 3.44
CA LEU A 277 25.93 8.35 2.63
C LEU A 277 25.84 9.87 2.49
#